data_AF-A0A351IUC9-F1
#
_entry.id   AF-A0A351IUC9-F1
#
_cell.length_a   1.000
_cell.length_b   1.000
_cell.length_c   1.000
_cell.angle_alpha   90.00
_cell.angle_beta   90.00
_cell.angle_gamma   90.00
#
_symmetry.space_group_name_H-M   'P 1'
#
loop_
_entity.id
_entity.type
_entity.pdbx_description
1 polymer ?
#
loop_
_entity_poly.entity_id
_entity_poly.type
_entity_poly.pdbx_seq_one_letter_code
_entity_poly.pdbx_strand_id
1 'polypeptide(L)' 'EVLDAEVGEINAVLPLHDFRCTNLGDSHVLATDQIECYGGRVNRSSIWHRTDTGWVMDFHQGTPTENGWSRAGPV' A
#
# COMPACT_ATOMS: atom_id res chain seq x y z
N GLU A 1 -6.75 10.05 15.65
CA GLU A 1 -6.12 8.91 16.36
C GLU A 1 -5.18 8.26 15.37
N VAL A 2 -3.89 8.15 15.69
CA VAL A 2 -2.94 7.37 14.89
C VAL A 2 -3.02 5.96 15.47
N LEU A 3 -3.63 5.04 14.71
CA LEU A 3 -3.69 3.64 15.11
C LEU A 3 -2.27 3.07 14.99
N ASP A 4 -1.76 2.54 16.09
CA ASP A 4 -0.46 1.86 16.17
C ASP A 4 -0.58 0.51 15.43
N ALA A 5 -0.53 0.58 14.10
CA ALA A 5 -0.64 -0.60 13.24
C ALA A 5 0.71 -1.30 13.18
N GLU A 6 0.75 -2.58 13.52
CA GLU A 6 1.96 -3.40 13.38
C GLU A 6 2.47 -3.35 11.93
N VAL A 7 3.73 -2.94 11.77
CA VAL A 7 4.45 -2.99 10.49
C VAL A 7 4.96 -4.41 10.30
N GLY A 8 4.51 -5.07 9.22
CA GLY A 8 4.90 -6.45 8.93
C GLY A 8 4.72 -6.82 7.46
N GLU A 9 5.31 -7.95 7.08
CA GLU A 9 5.08 -8.54 5.76
C GLU A 9 3.59 -8.93 5.61
N ILE A 10 3.05 -8.68 4.42
CA ILE A 10 1.68 -9.06 4.09
C ILE A 10 1.68 -10.19 3.06
N ASN A 11 0.71 -11.09 3.17
CA ASN A 11 0.45 -12.13 2.18
C ASN A 11 -0.40 -11.58 1.04
N ALA A 12 0.18 -10.68 0.23
CA ALA A 12 -0.50 -10.14 -0.95
C ALA A 12 -0.51 -11.17 -2.09
N VAL A 13 -1.65 -11.29 -2.76
CA VAL A 13 -1.75 -12.07 -3.99
C VAL A 13 -1.15 -11.28 -5.16
N LEU A 14 -0.28 -11.93 -5.94
CA LEU A 14 0.31 -11.37 -7.16
C LEU A 14 -0.37 -11.93 -8.42
N PRO A 15 -0.41 -11.18 -9.55
CA PRO A 15 0.10 -9.82 -9.72
C PRO A 15 -0.75 -8.78 -8.98
N LEU A 16 -0.12 -7.67 -8.58
CA LEU A 16 -0.83 -6.52 -8.02
C LEU A 16 -1.80 -5.95 -9.07
N HIS A 17 -3.04 -5.71 -8.69
CA HIS A 17 -4.04 -5.12 -9.58
C HIS A 17 -3.82 -3.61 -9.70
N ASP A 18 -4.06 -3.06 -10.90
CA ASP A 18 -3.97 -1.63 -11.18
C ASP A 18 -2.67 -0.95 -10.72
N PHE A 19 -1.57 -1.70 -10.69
CA PHE A 19 -0.26 -1.18 -10.29
C PHE A 19 0.20 -0.06 -11.24
N ARG A 20 0.48 1.11 -10.68
CA ARG A 20 0.98 2.28 -11.41
C ARG A 20 2.03 3.02 -10.59
N CYS A 21 3.02 3.54 -11.30
CA CYS A 21 4.02 4.45 -10.75
C CYS A 21 3.93 5.79 -11.48
N THR A 22 3.85 6.88 -10.71
CA THR A 22 3.84 8.26 -11.22
C THR A 22 4.98 9.03 -10.58
N ASN A 23 5.86 9.65 -11.39
CA ASN A 23 6.90 10.53 -10.86
C ASN A 23 6.26 11.78 -10.21
N LEU A 24 6.70 12.12 -9.00
CA LEU A 24 6.30 13.34 -8.28
C LEU A 24 7.39 14.42 -8.30
N GLY A 25 8.54 14.13 -8.89
CA GLY A 25 9.72 14.98 -8.97
C GLY A 25 10.95 14.15 -9.35
N ASP A 26 12.13 14.70 -9.15
CA ASP A 26 13.39 14.08 -9.61
C ASP A 26 13.72 12.77 -8.88
N SER A 27 13.29 12.65 -7.62
CA SER A 27 13.64 11.51 -6.76
C SER A 27 12.44 10.79 -6.14
N HIS A 28 11.20 11.24 -6.38
CA HIS A 28 10.02 10.67 -5.72
C HIS A 28 9.03 10.06 -6.71
N VAL A 29 8.46 8.92 -6.32
CA VAL A 29 7.43 8.20 -7.07
C VAL A 29 6.23 7.93 -6.18
N LEU A 30 5.03 8.21 -6.68
CA LEU A 30 3.78 7.67 -6.15
C LEU A 30 3.54 6.30 -6.78
N ALA A 31 3.51 5.25 -5.96
CA ALA A 31 3.05 3.93 -6.34
C ALA A 31 1.62 3.71 -5.83
N THR A 32 0.72 3.32 -6.73
CA THR A 32 -0.65 2.93 -6.39
C THR A 32 -0.92 1.52 -6.86
N ASP A 33 -1.65 0.74 -6.07
CA ASP A 33 -2.11 -0.59 -6.44
C ASP A 33 -3.39 -0.98 -5.70
N GLN A 34 -3.97 -2.09 -6.13
CA GLN A 34 -4.96 -2.82 -5.35
C GLN A 34 -4.39 -4.17 -4.98
N ILE A 35 -4.53 -4.53 -3.70
CA ILE A 35 -4.19 -5.86 -3.20
C ILE A 35 -5.42 -6.60 -2.73
N GLU A 36 -5.35 -7.91 -2.85
CA GLU A 36 -6.18 -8.81 -2.07
C GLU A 36 -5.34 -9.33 -0.90
N CYS A 37 -5.82 -9.09 0.33
CA CYS A 37 -5.24 -9.61 1.55
C CYS A 37 -6.36 -10.00 2.52
N TYR A 38 -6.16 -11.13 3.22
CA TYR A 38 -7.10 -11.61 4.25
C TYR A 38 -8.58 -11.71 3.80
N GLY A 39 -8.82 -11.98 2.51
CA GLY A 39 -10.17 -12.10 1.93
C GLY A 39 -10.87 -10.77 1.60
N GLY A 40 -10.17 -9.64 1.73
CA GLY A 40 -10.64 -8.32 1.35
C GLY A 40 -9.76 -7.67 0.29
N ARG A 41 -10.33 -6.71 -0.46
CA ARG A 41 -9.58 -5.88 -1.42
C ARG A 41 -9.31 -4.51 -0.82
N VAL A 42 -8.06 -4.06 -0.92
CA VAL A 42 -7.57 -2.80 -0.34
C VAL A 42 -6.91 -1.97 -1.45
N ASN A 43 -7.29 -0.69 -1.57
CA ASN A 43 -6.55 0.27 -2.38
C ASN A 43 -5.33 0.72 -1.59
N ARG A 44 -4.14 0.70 -2.18
CA ARG A 44 -2.93 1.21 -1.54
C ARG A 44 -2.33 2.37 -2.33
N SER A 45 -1.73 3.27 -1.57
CA SER A 45 -0.84 4.31 -2.08
C SER A 45 0.42 4.38 -1.23
N SER A 46 1.55 4.60 -1.86
CA SER A 46 2.82 4.81 -1.18
C SER A 46 3.68 5.81 -1.94
N ILE A 47 4.42 6.62 -1.21
CA ILE A 47 5.43 7.53 -1.77
C ILE A 47 6.79 6.94 -1.47
N TRP A 48 7.60 6.83 -2.51
CA TRP A 48 8.95 6.31 -2.44
C TRP A 48 9.95 7.36 -2.92
N HIS A 49 11.03 7.48 -2.16
CA HIS A 49 12.20 8.29 -2.44
C HIS A 49 13.32 7.40 -2.98
N ARG A 50 14.02 7.84 -4.03
CA ARG A 50 15.24 7.21 -4.54
C ARG A 50 16.47 7.73 -3.80
N THR A 51 17.19 6.84 -3.13
CA THR A 51 18.53 7.08 -2.57
C THR A 51 19.63 6.55 -3.51
N ASP A 52 20.88 6.82 -3.17
CA ASP A 52 22.05 6.23 -3.84
C ASP A 52 22.10 4.70 -3.72
N THR A 53 21.46 4.13 -2.70
CA THR A 53 21.51 2.69 -2.38
C THR A 53 20.21 1.95 -2.69
N GLY A 54 19.12 2.63 -3.04
CA GLY A 54 17.84 1.98 -3.30
C GLY A 54 16.64 2.91 -3.27
N TRP A 55 15.48 2.33 -3.00
CA TRP A 55 14.24 3.07 -2.76
C TRP A 55 13.87 2.97 -1.29
N VAL A 56 13.49 4.08 -0.68
CA VAL A 56 12.97 4.17 0.69
C VAL A 56 11.54 4.66 0.62
N MET A 57 10.66 4.06 1.42
CA MET A 57 9.26 4.48 1.48
C MET A 57 9.10 5.57 2.54
N ASP A 58 8.58 6.72 2.15
CA ASP A 58 8.33 7.85 3.06
C ASP A 58 6.90 7.83 3.61
N PHE A 59 5.98 7.24 2.85
CA PHE A 59 4.56 7.20 3.17
C PHE A 59 3.90 5.92 2.67
N HIS A 60 2.97 5.39 3.45
CA HIS A 60 2.11 4.26 3.10
C HIS A 60 0.70 4.46 3.61
N GLN A 61 -0.30 4.13 2.80
CA GLN A 61 -1.69 4.15 3.20
C GLN A 61 -2.48 3.08 2.46
N GLY A 62 -3.24 2.27 3.20
CA GLY A 62 -4.22 1.31 2.66
C GLY A 62 -5.65 1.68 3.05
N THR A 63 -6.56 1.76 2.08
CA THR A 63 -8.00 2.00 2.31
C THR A 63 -8.76 0.75 1.88
N PRO A 64 -9.51 0.09 2.77
CA PRO A 64 -10.40 -1.00 2.38
C PRO A 64 -11.39 -0.54 1.30
N THR A 65 -11.64 -1.38 0.31
CA THR A 65 -12.77 -1.20 -0.61
C THR A 65 -14.06 -1.66 0.06
N GLU A 66 -15.23 -1.34 -0.49
CA GLU A 66 -16.55 -1.71 0.06
C GLU A 66 -16.66 -3.22 0.39
N ASN A 67 -16.00 -4.08 -0.38
CA ASN A 67 -15.97 -5.53 -0.15
C ASN A 67 -14.94 -5.97 0.91
N GLY A 68 -13.97 -5.13 1.24
CA GLY A 68 -12.89 -5.40 2.18
C GLY A 68 -13.31 -5.34 3.66
N TRP A 69 -14.44 -4.71 3.97
CA TRP A 69 -14.97 -4.63 5.34
C TRP A 69 -15.68 -5.92 5.80
N SER A 70 -16.01 -6.85 4.89
CA SER A 70 -16.95 -7.93 5.19
C SER A 70 -16.41 -9.07 6.08
N ARG A 71 -15.12 -9.09 6.43
CA ARG A 71 -14.54 -10.12 7.33
C ARG A 71 -13.44 -9.68 8.30
N ALA A 72 -12.89 -8.48 8.16
CA ALA A 72 -11.95 -7.95 9.15
C ALA A 72 -12.75 -7.14 10.18
N GLY A 73 -13.06 -7.76 11.33
CA GLY A 73 -13.46 -7.01 12.51
C GLY A 73 -12.34 -6.02 12.91
N PRO A 74 -12.65 -5.01 13.74
CA PRO A 74 -11.62 -4.09 14.22
C PRO A 74 -10.56 -4.90 14.97
N VAL A 75 -9.30 -4.67 14.63
CA VAL A 75 -8.16 -5.00 15.50
C VAL A 75 -8.18 -4.09 16.72
#